data_AF-A0A3D4UC93-F1
#
_entry.id   AF-A0A3D4UC93-F1
#
_cell.length_a   1.000
_cell.length_b   1.000
_cell.length_c   1.000
_cell.angle_alpha   90.00
_cell.angle_beta   90.00
_cell.angle_gamma   90.00
#
_symmetry.space_group_name_H-M   'P 1'
#
loop_
_entity.id
_entity.type
_entity.pdbx_description
1 polymer ?
#
loop_
_entity_poly.entity_id
_entity_poly.type
_entity_poly.pdbx_seq_one_letter_code
_entity_poly.pdbx_strand_id
1 'polypeptide(L)'
;AKIDEVFIGSCMTNIGHFRAAGKLLDKVEGGSLATRLWLAPPTRMDEHQLMEEGYYNIYGRAGARTEMPGCSLCMGNQARVAPNTTCVSTSTRNFPNRLGQGANVYLASAELASVAAVLGKLPTVEEYMVYAKQIDSMSADIYRYLNFDRMTEYTDQAGKINVAQLA
;
A
#
# COMPACT_ATOMS: atom_id res chain seq x y z
N ALA A 1 7.38 11.52 16.46
CA ALA A 1 6.72 10.43 17.20
C ALA A 1 7.32 9.09 16.76
N LYS A 2 7.53 8.15 17.68
CA LYS A 2 7.89 6.76 17.34
C LYS A 2 6.68 6.09 16.68
N ILE A 3 6.90 5.36 15.60
CA ILE A 3 5.86 4.59 14.89
C ILE A 3 6.18 3.12 15.09
N ASP A 4 5.16 2.34 15.40
CA ASP A 4 5.29 0.90 15.65
C ASP A 4 4.67 0.08 14.50
N GLU A 5 3.56 0.54 13.93
CA GLU A 5 2.87 -0.13 12.82
C GLU A 5 2.50 0.84 11.70
N VAL A 6 2.50 0.37 10.46
CA VAL A 6 2.10 1.16 9.28
C VAL A 6 1.11 0.38 8.44
N PHE A 7 0.03 1.02 8.01
CA PHE A 7 -0.97 0.42 7.13
C PHE A 7 -1.11 1.21 5.83
N ILE A 8 -0.84 0.53 4.71
CA ILE A 8 -1.07 1.05 3.36
C ILE A 8 -2.05 0.13 2.64
N GLY A 9 -3.27 0.60 2.44
CA GLY A 9 -4.26 -0.18 1.69
C GLY A 9 -5.69 0.07 2.11
N SER A 10 -6.35 1.02 1.46
CA SER A 10 -7.78 1.26 1.65
C SER A 10 -8.42 1.66 0.31
N CYS A 11 -9.71 1.97 0.31
CA CYS A 11 -10.34 2.55 -0.88
C CYS A 11 -9.75 3.91 -1.30
N MET A 12 -8.93 4.55 -0.44
CA MET A 12 -8.19 5.77 -0.80
C MET A 12 -6.93 5.49 -1.65
N THR A 13 -6.52 4.22 -1.75
CA THR A 13 -5.31 3.82 -2.48
C THR A 13 -5.65 3.24 -3.85
N ASN A 14 -4.68 3.29 -4.75
CA ASN A 14 -4.67 2.73 -6.10
C ASN A 14 -3.28 2.10 -6.35
N ILE A 15 -3.13 1.33 -7.43
CA ILE A 15 -1.88 0.63 -7.75
C ILE A 15 -0.61 1.50 -7.70
N GLY A 16 -0.68 2.78 -8.09
CA GLY A 16 0.48 3.66 -8.11
C GLY A 16 1.10 3.89 -6.73
N HIS A 17 0.26 3.95 -5.69
CA HIS A 17 0.74 4.06 -4.31
C HIS A 17 1.51 2.81 -3.85
N PHE A 18 1.09 1.62 -4.29
CA PHE A 18 1.79 0.37 -4.00
C PHE A 18 3.12 0.28 -4.76
N ARG A 19 3.16 0.73 -6.01
CA ARG A 19 4.42 0.84 -6.76
C ARG A 19 5.38 1.82 -6.09
N ALA A 20 4.90 2.98 -5.66
CA ALA A 20 5.70 3.98 -4.96
C ALA A 20 6.31 3.40 -3.67
N ALA A 21 5.48 2.73 -2.85
CA ALA A 21 5.94 2.03 -1.66
C ALA A 21 6.98 0.96 -2.01
N GLY A 22 6.73 0.17 -3.06
CA GLY A 22 7.64 -0.87 -3.54
C GLY A 22 9.00 -0.34 -3.97
N LYS A 23 9.07 0.73 -4.76
CA LYS A 23 10.36 1.34 -5.18
C LYS A 23 11.17 1.85 -3.99
N LEU A 24 10.50 2.31 -2.93
CA LEU A 24 11.16 2.71 -1.70
C LEU A 24 11.69 1.50 -0.94
N LEU A 25 10.84 0.48 -0.74
CA LEU A 25 11.19 -0.75 -0.03
C LEU A 25 12.29 -1.55 -0.72
N ASP A 26 12.40 -1.46 -2.04
CA ASP A 26 13.45 -2.14 -2.81
C ASP A 26 14.86 -1.64 -2.47
N LYS A 27 14.99 -0.39 -2.00
CA LYS A 27 16.28 0.20 -1.62
C LYS A 27 16.67 -0.10 -0.17
N VAL A 28 15.78 -0.73 0.58
CA VAL A 28 15.98 -1.04 1.99
C VAL A 28 16.57 -2.44 2.12
N GLU A 29 17.44 -2.63 3.10
CA GLU A 29 18.01 -3.94 3.41
C GLU A 29 16.89 -4.92 3.80
N GLY A 30 16.96 -6.15 3.33
CA GLY A 30 15.91 -7.15 3.60
C GLY A 30 15.69 -7.35 5.10
N GLY A 31 14.42 -7.38 5.54
CA GLY A 31 14.06 -7.56 6.95
C GLY A 31 14.43 -6.41 7.89
N SER A 32 14.85 -5.25 7.37
CA SER A 32 15.27 -4.11 8.20
C SER A 32 14.17 -3.10 8.54
N LEU A 33 12.90 -3.42 8.25
CA LEU A 33 11.80 -2.53 8.62
C LEU A 33 11.72 -2.36 10.15
N ALA A 34 11.82 -1.10 10.59
CA ALA A 34 11.70 -0.74 12.00
C ALA A 34 10.26 -0.86 12.54
N THR A 35 9.29 -1.09 11.66
CA THR A 35 7.86 -1.16 11.97
C THR A 35 7.23 -2.41 11.40
N ARG A 36 6.05 -2.77 11.92
CA ARG A 36 5.18 -3.74 11.25
C ARG A 36 4.43 -3.06 10.10
N LEU A 37 4.83 -3.34 8.87
CA LEU A 37 4.18 -2.82 7.67
C LEU A 37 3.09 -3.78 7.18
N TRP A 38 1.89 -3.24 6.97
CA TRP A 38 0.72 -3.93 6.42
C TRP A 38 0.38 -3.34 5.05
N LEU A 39 0.29 -4.20 4.04
CA LEU A 39 -0.08 -3.83 2.67
C LEU A 39 -1.36 -4.56 2.28
N ALA A 40 -2.39 -3.84 1.84
CA ALA A 40 -3.66 -4.43 1.42
C ALA A 40 -4.14 -3.79 0.10
N PRO A 41 -3.87 -4.41 -1.07
CA PRO A 41 -4.37 -3.92 -2.34
C PRO A 41 -5.90 -3.75 -2.33
N PRO A 42 -6.47 -2.73 -3.00
CA PRO A 42 -7.90 -2.48 -2.93
C PRO A 42 -8.72 -3.51 -3.73
N THR A 43 -8.15 -4.09 -4.80
CA THR A 43 -8.81 -5.10 -5.63
C THR A 43 -7.88 -6.26 -5.99
N ARG A 44 -8.46 -7.37 -6.47
CA ARG A 44 -7.69 -8.51 -7.01
C ARG A 44 -6.92 -8.17 -8.28
N MET A 45 -7.39 -7.18 -9.05
CA MET A 45 -6.72 -6.74 -10.27
C MET A 45 -5.44 -5.96 -9.93
N ASP A 46 -5.48 -5.11 -8.89
CA ASP A 46 -4.29 -4.44 -8.37
C ASP A 46 -3.29 -5.47 -7.82
N GLU A 47 -3.77 -6.43 -7.02
CA GLU A 47 -2.94 -7.52 -6.50
C GLU A 47 -2.26 -8.32 -7.62
N HIS A 48 -3.02 -8.77 -8.61
CA HIS A 48 -2.51 -9.53 -9.77
C HIS A 48 -1.44 -8.75 -10.52
N GLN A 49 -1.71 -7.50 -10.89
CA GLN A 49 -0.75 -6.66 -11.61
C GLN A 49 0.53 -6.43 -10.78
N LEU A 50 0.41 -6.20 -9.46
CA LEU A 50 1.57 -6.03 -8.59
C LEU A 50 2.38 -7.32 -8.44
N MET A 51 1.74 -8.49 -8.51
CA MET A 51 2.43 -9.78 -8.54
C MET A 51 3.18 -9.97 -9.86
N GLU A 52 2.54 -9.70 -11.00
CA GLU A 52 3.17 -9.79 -12.33
C GLU A 52 4.38 -8.86 -12.47
N GLU A 53 4.28 -7.66 -11.91
CA GLU A 53 5.39 -6.69 -11.89
C GLU A 53 6.47 -7.01 -10.85
N GLY A 54 6.28 -8.06 -10.04
CA GLY A 54 7.26 -8.54 -9.07
C GLY A 54 7.31 -7.77 -7.75
N TYR A 55 6.40 -6.83 -7.50
CA TYR A 55 6.38 -6.03 -6.27
C TYR A 55 6.14 -6.87 -5.00
N TYR A 56 5.42 -7.98 -5.12
CA TYR A 56 5.22 -8.91 -4.00
C TYR A 56 6.52 -9.50 -3.45
N ASN A 57 7.50 -9.76 -4.33
CA ASN A 57 8.83 -10.23 -3.91
C ASN A 57 9.57 -9.15 -3.11
N ILE A 58 9.43 -7.89 -3.53
CA ILE A 58 10.01 -6.73 -2.82
C ILE A 58 9.37 -6.59 -1.44
N TYR A 59 8.04 -6.68 -1.34
CA TYR A 59 7.32 -6.61 -0.07
C TYR A 59 7.74 -7.74 0.89
N GLY A 60 7.82 -8.97 0.39
CA GLY A 60 8.28 -10.11 1.17
C GLY A 60 9.72 -9.95 1.65
N ARG A 61 10.64 -9.52 0.78
CA ARG A 61 12.04 -9.26 1.13
C ARG A 61 12.17 -8.16 2.19
N ALA A 62 11.36 -7.11 2.09
CA ALA A 62 11.35 -6.04 3.09
C ALA A 62 10.78 -6.49 4.44
N GLY A 63 10.03 -7.60 4.50
CA GLY A 63 9.35 -8.07 5.70
C GLY A 63 7.96 -7.47 5.89
N ALA A 64 7.36 -6.92 4.83
CA ALA A 64 5.99 -6.42 4.87
C ALA A 64 4.98 -7.57 4.89
N ARG A 65 3.89 -7.38 5.62
CA ARG A 65 2.76 -8.30 5.65
C ARG A 65 1.74 -7.88 4.59
N THR A 66 1.53 -8.74 3.60
CA THR A 66 0.47 -8.55 2.60
C THR A 66 -0.83 -9.22 3.05
N GLU A 67 -1.93 -8.50 2.92
CA GLU A 67 -3.28 -8.97 3.21
C GLU A 67 -4.06 -9.16 1.90
N MET A 68 -5.07 -10.03 1.93
CA MET A 68 -5.96 -10.21 0.77
C MET A 68 -6.68 -8.90 0.41
N PRO A 69 -7.05 -8.70 -0.86
CA PRO A 69 -7.71 -7.48 -1.28
C PRO A 69 -9.02 -7.19 -0.53
N GLY A 70 -9.14 -5.98 0.01
CA GLY A 70 -10.31 -5.55 0.76
C GLY A 70 -10.04 -4.44 1.78
N CYS A 71 -10.99 -4.21 2.69
CA CYS A 71 -10.89 -3.13 3.69
C CYS A 71 -9.78 -3.34 4.73
N SER A 72 -9.42 -4.60 5.02
CA SER A 72 -8.37 -4.97 5.98
C SER A 72 -8.47 -4.15 7.30
N LEU A 73 -7.36 -3.57 7.77
CA LEU A 73 -7.31 -2.80 9.03
C LEU A 73 -8.15 -1.51 9.02
N CYS A 74 -8.58 -1.00 7.86
CA CYS A 74 -9.35 0.25 7.76
C CYS A 74 -10.64 0.23 8.58
N MET A 75 -11.29 -0.95 8.66
CA MET A 75 -12.51 -1.12 9.45
C MET A 75 -12.24 -1.53 10.89
N GLY A 76 -11.18 -2.30 11.13
CA GLY A 76 -10.81 -2.83 12.45
C GLY A 76 -11.79 -3.87 13.02
N ASN A 77 -12.61 -4.50 12.15
CA ASN A 77 -13.58 -5.54 12.53
C ASN A 77 -13.02 -6.96 12.50
N GLN A 78 -11.85 -7.17 11.88
CA GLN A 78 -11.17 -8.45 11.77
C GLN A 78 -9.74 -8.30 12.29
N ALA A 79 -8.77 -8.07 11.38
CA ALA A 79 -7.41 -7.72 11.76
C ALA A 79 -7.38 -6.34 12.44
N ARG A 80 -6.60 -6.24 13.50
CA ARG A 80 -6.38 -5.02 14.27
C ARG A 80 -4.89 -4.86 14.54
N VAL A 81 -4.44 -3.62 14.66
CA VAL A 81 -3.09 -3.32 15.15
C VAL A 81 -2.99 -3.68 16.64
N ALA A 82 -1.77 -3.82 17.14
CA ALA A 82 -1.50 -4.13 18.54
C ALA A 82 -2.10 -3.04 19.46
N PRO A 83 -2.54 -3.41 20.67
CA PRO A 83 -3.03 -2.44 21.64
C PRO A 83 -1.97 -1.39 22.00
N ASN A 84 -2.41 -0.15 22.22
CA ASN A 84 -1.58 1.00 22.64
C ASN A 84 -0.42 1.35 21.68
N THR A 85 -0.52 0.92 20.43
CA THR A 85 0.50 1.16 19.42
C THR A 85 0.35 2.53 18.76
N THR A 86 1.43 3.09 18.24
CA THR A 86 1.35 4.25 17.35
C THR A 86 1.39 3.79 15.89
N CYS A 87 0.39 4.16 15.11
CA CYS A 87 0.22 3.71 13.74
C CYS A 87 0.14 4.88 12.74
N VAL A 88 0.77 4.72 11.58
CA VAL A 88 0.54 5.57 10.40
C VAL A 88 -0.32 4.81 9.41
N SER A 89 -1.38 5.43 8.89
CA SER A 89 -2.40 4.76 8.09
C SER A 89 -2.81 5.57 6.87
N THR A 90 -2.96 4.89 5.72
CA THR A 90 -3.62 5.46 4.52
C THR A 90 -5.12 5.15 4.48
N SER A 91 -5.71 4.81 5.63
CA SER A 91 -7.15 4.66 5.78
C SER A 91 -7.88 6.01 5.84
N THR A 92 -9.20 5.97 5.97
CA THR A 92 -10.04 7.18 5.98
C THR A 92 -10.29 7.76 7.37
N ARG A 93 -10.02 7.01 8.45
CA ARG A 93 -10.52 7.33 9.80
C ARG A 93 -9.52 6.92 10.87
N ASN A 94 -9.26 7.82 11.81
CA ASN A 94 -8.38 7.60 12.97
C ASN A 94 -9.10 7.75 14.33
N PHE A 95 -10.41 7.48 14.37
CA PHE A 95 -11.17 7.55 15.62
C PHE A 95 -10.59 6.62 16.71
N PRO A 96 -10.74 6.97 18.00
CA PRO A 96 -10.31 6.11 19.10
C PRO A 96 -10.84 4.68 18.94
N ASN A 97 -9.96 3.69 19.16
CA ASN A 97 -10.24 2.25 19.04
C ASN A 97 -10.57 1.73 17.63
N ARG A 98 -10.46 2.55 16.57
CA ARG A 98 -10.81 2.15 15.20
C ARG A 98 -9.89 1.06 14.66
N LEU A 99 -8.58 1.32 14.54
CA LEU A 99 -7.62 0.33 14.03
C LEU A 99 -7.18 -0.67 15.11
N GLY A 100 -7.18 -0.26 16.37
CA GLY A 100 -6.72 -1.07 17.50
C GLY A 100 -7.04 -0.40 18.84
N GLN A 101 -7.09 -1.20 19.91
CA GLN A 101 -7.44 -0.71 21.25
C GLN A 101 -6.38 0.27 21.76
N GLY A 102 -6.78 1.49 22.12
CA GLY A 102 -5.83 2.52 22.61
C GLY A 102 -4.77 2.95 21.59
N ALA A 103 -4.92 2.59 20.32
CA ALA A 103 -3.95 2.93 19.29
C ALA A 103 -4.04 4.42 18.93
N ASN A 104 -2.89 5.06 18.77
CA ASN A 104 -2.78 6.43 18.27
C ASN A 104 -2.52 6.38 16.77
N VAL A 105 -3.44 6.89 15.96
CA VAL A 105 -3.39 6.73 14.50
C VAL A 105 -3.23 8.08 13.80
N TYR A 106 -2.18 8.18 13.00
CA TYR A 106 -1.94 9.30 12.07
C TYR A 106 -2.41 8.92 10.67
N LEU A 107 -3.18 9.80 10.04
CA LEU A 107 -3.55 9.66 8.62
C LEU A 107 -2.48 10.32 7.75
N ALA A 108 -2.01 9.63 6.72
CA ALA A 108 -0.94 10.09 5.85
C ALA A 108 -1.09 9.54 4.42
N SER A 109 -0.30 10.09 3.48
CA SER A 109 -0.15 9.52 2.14
C SER A 109 0.64 8.20 2.17
N ALA A 110 0.55 7.41 1.10
CA ALA A 110 1.27 6.14 1.01
C ALA A 110 2.79 6.32 0.96
N GLU A 111 3.26 7.38 0.31
CA GLU A 111 4.67 7.73 0.21
C GLU A 111 5.23 8.07 1.59
N LEU A 112 4.54 8.94 2.34
CA LEU A 112 4.94 9.30 3.70
C LEU A 112 4.85 8.10 4.66
N ALA A 113 3.80 7.29 4.55
CA ALA A 113 3.65 6.07 5.33
C ALA A 113 4.80 5.09 5.07
N SER A 114 5.23 4.93 3.81
CA SER A 114 6.35 4.07 3.43
C SER A 114 7.67 4.54 4.03
N VAL A 115 7.94 5.86 4.01
CA VAL A 115 9.11 6.45 4.67
C VAL A 115 9.05 6.21 6.18
N ALA A 116 7.90 6.43 6.81
CA ALA A 116 7.72 6.21 8.24
C ALA A 116 7.88 4.73 8.62
N ALA A 117 7.50 3.80 7.73
CA ALA A 117 7.65 2.37 7.95
C ALA A 117 9.11 1.93 8.02
N VAL A 118 9.96 2.53 7.20
CA VAL A 118 11.40 2.28 7.17
C VAL A 118 12.09 2.94 8.36
N LEU A 119 11.76 4.21 8.66
CA LEU A 119 12.45 4.97 9.69
C LEU A 119 11.98 4.66 11.12
N GLY A 120 10.80 4.06 11.30
CA GLY A 120 10.24 3.83 12.64
C GLY A 120 9.79 5.09 13.37
N LYS A 121 9.67 6.20 12.64
CA LYS A 121 9.24 7.51 13.14
C LYS A 121 8.59 8.32 12.03
N LEU A 122 7.84 9.36 12.40
CA LEU A 122 7.50 10.40 11.43
C LEU A 122 8.79 11.13 10.99
N PRO A 123 9.10 11.19 9.68
CA PRO A 123 10.30 11.84 9.19
C PRO A 123 10.26 13.36 9.36
N THR A 124 11.43 14.00 9.35
CA THR A 124 11.51 15.43 9.07
C THR A 124 11.23 15.70 7.59
N VAL A 125 11.03 16.98 7.23
CA VAL A 125 10.82 17.37 5.83
C VAL A 125 12.04 16.99 4.98
N GLU A 126 13.24 17.21 5.50
CA GLU A 126 14.50 16.89 4.81
C GLU A 126 14.63 15.39 4.57
N GLU A 127 14.37 14.57 5.61
CA GLU A 127 14.37 13.11 5.50
C GLU A 127 13.35 12.64 4.45
N TYR A 128 12.13 13.17 4.48
CA TYR A 128 11.09 12.84 3.50
C TYR A 128 11.48 13.21 2.06
N MET A 129 12.05 14.40 1.86
CA MET A 129 12.38 14.90 0.52
C MET A 129 13.49 14.11 -0.17
N VAL A 130 14.36 13.42 0.58
CA VAL A 130 15.34 12.48 0.00
C VAL A 130 14.62 11.36 -0.75
N TYR A 131 13.55 10.81 -0.19
CA TYR A 131 12.75 9.76 -0.82
C TYR A 131 11.82 10.30 -1.90
N ALA A 132 11.13 11.41 -1.63
CA ALA A 132 10.17 12.00 -2.55
C ALA A 132 10.80 12.35 -3.91
N LYS A 133 12.01 12.90 -3.93
CA LYS A 133 12.75 13.22 -5.17
C LYS A 133 13.04 11.98 -6.03
N GLN A 134 13.27 10.83 -5.39
CA GLN A 134 13.54 9.59 -6.10
C GLN A 134 12.26 9.04 -6.74
N ILE A 135 11.14 9.08 -6.01
CA ILE A 135 9.83 8.70 -6.54
C ILE A 135 9.45 9.63 -7.71
N ASP A 136 9.68 10.93 -7.55
CA ASP A 136 9.36 11.94 -8.57
C ASP A 136 10.09 11.67 -9.90
N SER A 137 11.38 11.30 -9.85
CA SER A 137 12.15 10.92 -11.04
C SER A 137 11.60 9.69 -11.79
N MET A 138 10.80 8.86 -11.12
CA MET A 138 10.19 7.64 -11.67
C MET A 138 8.66 7.74 -11.79
N SER A 139 8.11 8.95 -11.60
CA SER A 139 6.66 9.19 -11.47
C SER A 139 5.86 8.65 -12.66
N ALA A 140 6.39 8.80 -13.88
CA ALA A 140 5.74 8.34 -15.10
C ALA A 140 5.56 6.80 -15.16
N ASP A 141 6.45 6.04 -14.52
CA ASP A 141 6.32 4.57 -14.43
C ASP A 141 5.45 4.16 -13.23
N ILE A 142 5.67 4.81 -12.09
CA ILE A 142 5.00 4.51 -10.83
C ILE A 142 3.49 4.75 -10.92
N TYR A 143 3.08 5.93 -11.40
CA TYR A 143 1.69 6.38 -11.36
C TYR A 143 0.89 6.02 -12.62
N ARG A 144 1.18 4.87 -13.22
CA ARG A 144 0.36 4.30 -14.31
C ARG A 144 -0.88 3.60 -13.73
N TYR A 145 -2.06 4.01 -14.12
CA TYR A 145 -3.30 3.33 -13.68
C TYR A 145 -3.54 2.03 -14.45
N LEU A 146 -4.41 1.18 -13.92
CA LEU A 146 -4.91 0.02 -14.66
C LEU A 146 -5.87 0.50 -15.74
N ASN A 147 -5.55 0.19 -17.00
CA ASN A 147 -6.39 0.44 -18.16
C ASN A 147 -6.74 -0.90 -18.80
N PHE A 148 -7.84 -1.52 -18.37
CA PHE A 148 -8.24 -2.86 -18.82
C PHE A 148 -8.46 -2.97 -20.34
N ASP A 149 -8.78 -1.86 -21.01
CA ASP A 149 -8.87 -1.75 -22.47
C ASP A 149 -7.52 -1.88 -23.20
N ARG A 150 -6.41 -1.74 -22.46
CA ARG A 150 -5.03 -1.83 -22.96
C ARG A 150 -4.29 -3.06 -22.46
N MET A 151 -4.99 -3.97 -21.78
CA MET A 151 -4.42 -5.16 -21.17
C MET A 151 -4.98 -6.41 -21.87
N THR A 152 -4.12 -7.10 -22.61
CA THR A 152 -4.50 -8.21 -23.51
C THR A 152 -5.28 -9.31 -22.77
N GLU A 153 -4.88 -9.64 -21.55
CA GLU A 153 -5.56 -10.64 -20.72
C GLU A 153 -7.05 -10.31 -20.46
N TYR A 154 -7.41 -9.03 -20.40
CA TYR A 154 -8.79 -8.58 -20.23
C TYR A 154 -9.50 -8.41 -21.58
N THR A 155 -8.84 -7.80 -22.57
CA THR A 155 -9.44 -7.58 -23.89
C THR A 155 -9.75 -8.88 -24.62
N ASP A 156 -8.91 -9.90 -24.46
CA ASP A 156 -9.10 -11.21 -25.09
C ASP A 156 -10.31 -11.95 -24.52
N GLN A 157 -10.62 -11.76 -23.23
CA GLN A 157 -11.82 -12.32 -22.62
C GLN A 157 -13.06 -11.50 -22.98
N ALA A 158 -12.96 -10.17 -22.96
CA ALA A 158 -14.05 -9.29 -23.37
C ALA A 158 -14.46 -9.54 -24.83
N GLY A 159 -13.50 -9.76 -25.74
CA GLY A 159 -13.76 -10.03 -27.15
C GLY A 159 -14.49 -11.34 -27.44
N LYS A 160 -14.51 -12.29 -26.49
CA LYS A 160 -15.27 -13.55 -26.60
C LYS A 160 -16.75 -13.38 -26.25
N ILE A 161 -17.14 -12.26 -25.66
CA ILE A 161 -18.50 -12.02 -25.21
C ILE A 161 -19.36 -11.64 -26.42
N ASN A 162 -20.35 -12.50 -26.75
CA ASN A 162 -21.36 -12.16 -27.73
C ASN A 162 -22.42 -11.27 -27.08
N VAL A 163 -22.31 -9.95 -27.28
CA VAL A 163 -23.23 -8.96 -26.69
C VAL A 163 -24.68 -9.19 -27.09
N ALA A 164 -24.94 -9.77 -28.27
CA ALA A 164 -26.30 -10.09 -28.73
C ALA A 164 -26.96 -11.24 -27.94
N GLN A 165 -26.19 -12.02 -27.16
CA GLN A 165 -26.72 -13.09 -26.29
C GLN A 165 -26.96 -12.63 -24.84
N LEU A 166 -26.67 -11.37 -24.52
CA LEU A 166 -26.85 -10.79 -23.18
C LEU A 166 -28.15 -9.98 -23.04
N ALA A 167 -28.87 -9.79 -24.16
CA ALA A 167 -30.20 -9.16 -24.22
C ALA A 167 -31.29 -10.23 -24.20
#